data_AF-Q5L2K1-F1
#
_entry.id   AF-Q5L2K1-F1
#
_cell.length_a   1.000
_cell.length_b   1.000
_cell.length_c   1.000
_cell.angle_alpha   90.00
_cell.angle_beta   90.00
_cell.angle_gamma   90.00
#
_symmetry.space_group_name_H-M   'P 1'
#
loop_
_entity.id
_entity.type
_entity.pdbx_description
1 polymer ?
#
loop_
_entity_poly.entity_id
_entity_poly.type
_entity_poly.pdbx_seq_one_letter_code
_entity_poly.pdbx_strand_id
1 'polypeptide(L)' 'MKLFGLEFKINGFDIWHKGNLTKLSQLTNDVGYATTSQIPTKLSQLQNDIGAGGGVKITTSPTAPSNPSPGDFWYKEV' A
#
# COMPACT_ATOMS: atom_id res chain seq x y z
N MET A 1 31.52 -20.73 -25.50
CA MET A 1 31.15 -20.57 -26.93
C MET A 1 29.92 -19.68 -26.98
N LYS A 2 29.91 -18.60 -27.80
CA LYS A 2 28.71 -17.79 -28.06
C LYS A 2 28.08 -18.27 -29.37
N LEU A 3 26.88 -18.84 -29.32
CA LEU A 3 26.03 -18.98 -30.50
C LEU A 3 25.04 -17.82 -30.49
N PHE A 4 24.99 -17.06 -31.58
CA PHE A 4 24.09 -15.92 -31.72
C PHE A 4 22.78 -16.40 -32.36
N GLY A 5 21.63 -16.02 -31.78
CA GLY A 5 20.30 -16.18 -32.41
C GLY A 5 19.59 -17.52 -32.22
N LEU A 6 20.10 -18.45 -31.39
CA LEU A 6 19.42 -19.70 -31.04
C LEU A 6 19.31 -19.81 -29.52
N GLU A 7 18.08 -19.96 -29.01
CA GLU A 7 17.81 -20.26 -27.60
C GLU A 7 18.28 -21.68 -27.28
N PHE A 8 19.03 -21.85 -26.19
CA PHE A 8 19.54 -23.16 -25.79
C PHE A 8 18.48 -23.90 -24.96
N LYS A 9 17.89 -24.95 -25.56
CA LYS A 9 16.83 -25.76 -24.93
C LYS A 9 17.36 -27.16 -24.59
N ILE A 10 16.99 -27.72 -23.43
CA ILE A 10 17.18 -29.13 -23.08
C ILE A 10 15.81 -29.80 -23.01
N ASN A 11 15.61 -30.86 -23.79
CA ASN A 11 14.33 -31.59 -23.84
C ASN A 11 13.12 -30.68 -24.11
N GLY A 12 13.30 -29.61 -24.88
CA GLY A 12 12.25 -28.62 -25.16
C GLY A 12 12.06 -27.54 -24.09
N PHE A 13 12.75 -27.64 -22.95
CA PHE A 13 12.74 -26.61 -21.91
C PHE A 13 13.87 -25.60 -22.12
N ASP A 14 13.55 -24.33 -21.96
CA ASP A 14 14.56 -23.27 -21.96
C ASP A 14 15.51 -23.43 -20.77
N ILE A 15 16.82 -23.47 -21.04
CA ILE A 15 17.78 -23.32 -19.95
C ILE A 15 17.78 -21.87 -19.52
N TRP A 16 17.44 -21.64 -18.24
CA TRP A 16 17.52 -20.32 -17.65
C TRP A 16 18.98 -19.90 -17.38
N HIS A 17 19.37 -18.73 -17.88
CA HIS A 17 20.64 -18.07 -17.60
C HIS A 17 20.42 -16.60 -17.24
N LYS A 18 21.39 -15.96 -16.57
CA LYS A 18 21.28 -14.56 -16.06
C LYS A 18 20.78 -13.55 -17.10
N GLY A 19 21.16 -13.72 -18.38
CA GLY A 19 20.73 -12.86 -19.48
C GLY A 19 19.27 -13.01 -19.93
N ASN A 20 18.56 -14.08 -19.56
CA ASN A 20 17.14 -14.24 -19.91
C ASN A 20 16.25 -13.33 -19.06
N LEU A 21 16.66 -13.02 -17.82
CA LEU A 21 15.89 -12.13 -16.95
C LEU A 21 16.07 -10.66 -17.36
N THR A 22 15.31 -10.21 -18.35
CA THR A 22 15.35 -8.83 -18.84
C THR A 22 14.46 -7.84 -18.08
N LYS A 23 13.34 -8.31 -17.49
CA LYS A 23 12.39 -7.49 -16.71
C LYS A 23 11.81 -8.28 -15.55
N LEU A 24 11.48 -7.62 -14.44
CA LEU A 24 10.86 -8.30 -13.29
C LEU A 24 9.44 -8.81 -13.62
N SER A 25 8.73 -8.15 -14.54
CA SER A 25 7.35 -8.47 -14.93
C SER A 25 7.17 -9.85 -15.57
N GLN A 26 8.24 -10.56 -15.93
CA GLN A 26 8.17 -11.94 -16.43
C GLN A 26 8.08 -12.98 -15.31
N LEU A 27 8.32 -12.58 -14.06
CA LEU A 27 8.16 -13.44 -12.90
C LEU A 27 6.75 -13.27 -12.32
N THR A 28 6.12 -14.37 -11.94
CA THR A 28 4.86 -14.36 -11.20
C THR A 28 5.12 -14.04 -9.73
N ASN A 29 4.27 -13.20 -9.13
CA ASN A 29 4.29 -12.92 -7.70
C ASN A 29 3.51 -13.99 -6.93
N ASP A 30 4.14 -15.15 -6.73
CA ASP A 30 3.56 -16.33 -6.09
C ASP A 30 3.42 -16.21 -4.57
N VAL A 31 4.34 -15.48 -3.92
CA VAL A 31 4.34 -15.23 -2.45
C VAL A 31 3.46 -14.03 -2.07
N GLY A 32 3.05 -13.19 -3.03
CA GLY A 32 2.10 -12.11 -2.80
C GLY A 32 2.70 -10.82 -2.24
N TYR A 33 3.89 -10.42 -2.69
CA TYR A 33 4.50 -9.13 -2.35
C TYR A 33 3.60 -7.96 -2.76
N ALA A 34 3.60 -6.88 -1.97
CA ALA A 34 2.89 -5.66 -2.33
C ALA A 34 3.59 -4.94 -3.49
N THR A 35 2.83 -4.61 -4.54
CA THR A 35 3.29 -3.74 -5.62
C THR A 35 3.07 -2.27 -5.26
N THR A 36 3.68 -1.37 -6.01
CA THR A 36 3.50 0.09 -5.82
C THR A 36 2.04 0.53 -5.89
N SER A 37 1.19 -0.15 -6.67
CA SER A 37 -0.25 0.15 -6.73
C SER A 37 -1.02 -0.27 -5.48
N GLN A 38 -0.47 -1.19 -4.69
CA GLN A 38 -1.09 -1.67 -3.46
C GLN A 38 -0.65 -0.87 -2.23
N ILE A 39 0.40 -0.04 -2.34
CA ILE A 39 0.86 0.81 -1.25
C ILE A 39 -0.07 2.04 -1.13
N PRO A 40 -0.73 2.25 0.01
CA PRO A 40 -1.53 3.44 0.26
C PRO A 40 -0.69 4.71 0.14
N THR A 41 -1.23 5.71 -0.55
CA THR A 41 -0.61 7.04 -0.70
C THR A 41 -1.32 8.11 0.10
N LYS A 42 -2.53 7.80 0.61
CA LYS A 42 -3.35 8.69 1.43
C LYS A 42 -3.79 7.98 2.70
N LEU A 43 -3.91 8.74 3.79
CA LEU A 43 -4.42 8.23 5.07
C LEU A 43 -5.84 7.66 4.95
N SER A 44 -6.68 8.23 4.07
CA SER A 44 -8.05 7.77 3.84
C SER A 44 -8.17 6.36 3.24
N GLN A 45 -7.06 5.79 2.77
CA GLN A 45 -7.01 4.42 2.24
C GLN A 45 -6.69 3.39 3.33
N LEU A 46 -6.31 3.84 4.53
CA LEU A 46 -6.04 2.98 5.68
C LEU A 46 -7.32 2.84 6.50
N GLN A 47 -7.73 1.60 6.76
CA GLN A 47 -8.77 1.32 7.74
C GLN A 47 -8.14 1.38 9.13
N ASN A 48 -8.69 2.22 10.00
CA ASN A 48 -8.30 2.27 11.40
C ASN A 48 -9.04 1.17 12.17
N ASP A 49 -8.31 0.18 12.64
CA ASP A 49 -8.81 -0.99 13.39
C ASP A 49 -8.52 -0.92 14.90
N ILE A 50 -7.76 0.08 15.34
CA ILE A 50 -7.43 0.29 16.76
C ILE A 50 -8.57 0.96 17.55
N GLY A 51 -9.70 1.28 16.90
CA GLY A 51 -10.86 1.95 17.52
C GLY A 51 -10.63 3.41 17.92
N ALA A 52 -9.38 3.87 17.94
CA ALA A 52 -8.98 5.26 18.11
C ALA A 52 -8.89 5.94 16.74
N GLY A 53 -10.04 6.18 16.11
CA GLY A 53 -10.15 6.71 14.74
C GLY A 53 -10.72 8.12 14.62
N GLY A 54 -11.12 8.75 15.72
CA GLY A 54 -11.77 10.07 15.67
C GLY A 54 -10.81 11.27 15.68
N GLY A 55 -9.55 11.06 16.08
CA GLY A 55 -8.72 12.16 16.58
C GLY A 55 -9.39 12.88 17.77
N VAL A 56 -8.85 14.02 18.17
CA VAL A 56 -9.62 14.98 18.98
C VAL A 56 -10.67 15.59 18.06
N LYS A 57 -11.97 15.43 18.32
CA LYS A 57 -12.97 16.24 17.61
C LYS A 57 -12.84 17.68 18.12
N ILE A 58 -12.61 18.60 17.20
CA ILE A 58 -12.63 20.04 17.48
C ILE A 58 -14.00 20.55 17.05
N THR A 59 -14.81 21.01 18.01
CA THR A 59 -16.15 21.56 17.75
C THR A 59 -16.15 23.06 18.04
N THR A 60 -16.74 23.84 17.14
CA THR A 60 -16.91 25.30 17.29
C THR A 60 -18.38 25.58 17.51
N SER A 61 -18.70 26.36 18.55
CA SER A 61 -20.08 26.78 18.83
C SER A 61 -20.09 27.97 19.79
N PRO A 62 -21.06 28.90 19.69
CA PRO A 62 -21.24 29.97 20.68
C PRO A 62 -21.60 29.43 22.08
N THR A 63 -22.23 28.25 22.15
CA THR A 63 -22.65 27.57 23.38
C THR A 63 -21.91 26.24 23.55
N ALA A 64 -21.57 25.91 24.81
CA ALA A 64 -20.89 24.67 25.14
C ALA A 64 -21.78 23.45 24.81
N PRO A 65 -21.24 22.35 24.25
CA PRO A 65 -21.97 21.11 24.03
C PRO A 65 -22.48 20.53 25.36
N SER A 66 -23.71 19.98 25.36
CA SER A 66 -24.30 19.39 26.56
C SER A 66 -23.72 18.04 26.97
N ASN A 67 -23.12 17.30 26.03
CA ASN A 67 -22.51 15.99 26.26
C ASN A 67 -21.22 15.82 25.44
N PRO A 68 -20.11 16.49 25.80
CA PRO A 68 -18.84 16.28 25.12
C PRO A 68 -18.29 14.88 25.43
N SER A 69 -17.70 14.20 24.43
CA SER A 69 -16.95 12.96 24.69
C SER A 69 -15.64 13.31 25.41
N PRO A 70 -15.19 12.53 26.40
CA PRO A 70 -13.88 12.72 27.00
C PRO A 70 -12.78 12.72 25.94
N GLY A 71 -11.96 13.77 25.92
CA GLY A 71 -10.90 13.96 24.93
C GLY A 71 -11.28 14.83 23.73
N ASP A 72 -12.55 15.21 23.56
CA ASP A 72 -12.97 16.21 22.57
C ASP A 72 -12.58 17.62 23.03
N PHE A 73 -12.31 18.50 22.06
CA PHE A 73 -12.02 19.91 22.30
C PHE A 73 -13.17 20.79 21.77
N TRP A 74 -13.67 21.68 22.62
CA TRP A 74 -14.61 22.72 22.21
C TRP A 74 -13.98 24.09 22.45
N TYR A 75 -14.18 25.01 21.50
CA TYR A 75 -13.90 26.42 21.73
C TYR A 75 -15.09 27.29 21.34
N LYS A 76 -15.23 28.39 22.06
CA LYS A 76 -16.30 29.36 21.85
C LYS A 76 -16.00 30.18 20.60
N GLU A 77 -16.89 30.10 19.62
CA GLU A 77 -16.88 31.02 18.48
C GLU A 77 -17.42 32.38 18.93
N VAL A 78 -16.79 33.46 18.45
CA VAL A 78 -17.12 34.85 18.83
C VAL A 78 -18.29 35.36 18.02
#